data_AF-I0Z0A1-F1
#
_entry.id   AF-I0Z0A1-F1
#
_cell.length_a   1.000
_cell.length_b   1.000
_cell.length_c   1.000
_cell.angle_alpha   90.00
_cell.angle_beta   90.00
_cell.angle_gamma   90.00
#
_symmetry.space_group_name_H-M   'P 1'
#
loop_
_entity.id
_entity.type
_entity.pdbx_description
1 polymer ?
#
loop_
_entity_poly.entity_id
_entity_poly.type
_entity_poly.pdbx_seq_one_letter_code
_entity_poly.pdbx_strand_id
1 'polypeptide(L)'
;MGYSKGFKPLLDTHFVVVVSGEICTPCTPLLKALKQDFRVRYMPDLTDIYSTSSDNVTLLYRRENKGMDFAAHNATIEWTMQTGWYRRYRYFIFLNSSVRGPFYPSYMPPGWQWTQAYTDRLVGDIKLVGSSLVCLPEVDAGGPGPKVESWAFAVDATAMDLLRGSGVFHTRECKLCNDGVVVMGEYGMSSAVLKAGYNIATLMSMYSPGVDWREQSHWGCNNNAHPSRHGTYDGISMHPFETVFIKASWHVGEPHLGHYTRWFTDQAHNVDTTTGTFKESLYRYAISAEAQNPNRASDCFKITAA
;
A
#
# COMPACT_ATOMS: atom_id res chain seq x y z
N MET A 1 -9.84 12.14 0.38
CA MET A 1 -8.46 12.50 0.80
C MET A 1 -8.53 13.88 1.39
N GLY A 2 -8.77 13.97 2.71
CA GLY A 2 -8.99 15.26 3.36
C GLY A 2 -7.68 15.88 3.82
N TYR A 3 -7.50 17.13 3.45
CA TYR A 3 -6.36 17.94 3.84
C TYR A 3 -6.75 18.72 5.09
N SER A 4 -6.16 18.38 6.25
CA SER A 4 -6.11 19.35 7.34
C SER A 4 -5.23 20.53 6.90
N LYS A 5 -5.51 21.73 7.41
CA LYS A 5 -4.96 23.03 6.97
C LYS A 5 -3.41 23.17 6.95
N GLY A 6 -2.65 22.13 7.29
CA GLY A 6 -1.18 22.07 7.23
C GLY A 6 -0.58 21.27 6.07
N PHE A 7 -1.38 20.55 5.29
CA PHE A 7 -0.86 19.67 4.22
C PHE A 7 -0.88 20.36 2.86
N LYS A 8 0.28 20.41 2.21
CA LYS A 8 0.38 20.86 0.81
C LYS A 8 -0.33 19.84 -0.10
N PRO A 9 -1.12 20.28 -1.08
CA PRO A 9 -1.64 19.40 -2.11
C PRO A 9 -0.50 18.71 -2.86
N LEU A 10 -0.71 17.46 -3.26
CA LEU A 10 0.21 16.69 -4.10
C LEU A 10 0.09 17.17 -5.56
N LEU A 11 0.71 18.32 -5.85
CA LEU A 11 0.54 19.03 -7.13
C LEU A 11 1.22 18.34 -8.32
N ASP A 12 2.18 17.47 -8.05
CA ASP A 12 2.96 16.69 -9.02
C ASP A 12 2.54 15.20 -9.05
N THR A 13 1.39 14.88 -8.47
CA THR A 13 0.85 13.51 -8.40
C THR A 13 -0.46 13.39 -9.16
N HIS A 14 -0.54 12.37 -10.01
CA HIS A 14 -1.78 11.95 -10.66
C HIS A 14 -2.34 10.71 -9.97
N PHE A 15 -3.54 10.82 -9.42
CA PHE A 15 -4.27 9.69 -8.86
C PHE A 15 -5.11 8.99 -9.92
N VAL A 16 -4.83 7.73 -10.20
CA VAL A 16 -5.69 6.89 -11.05
C VAL A 16 -6.37 5.85 -10.17
N VAL A 17 -7.69 5.96 -10.04
CA VAL A 17 -8.52 5.04 -9.25
C VAL A 17 -9.22 4.09 -10.19
N VAL A 18 -9.11 2.80 -9.95
CA VAL A 18 -9.80 1.78 -10.76
C VAL A 18 -10.94 1.19 -9.95
N VAL A 19 -12.13 1.17 -10.54
CA VAL A 19 -13.33 0.52 -9.98
C VAL A 19 -13.65 -0.68 -10.85
N SER A 20 -13.54 -1.88 -10.28
CA SER A 20 -13.92 -3.12 -10.96
C SER A 20 -15.29 -3.58 -10.49
N GLY A 21 -16.24 -3.68 -11.43
CA GLY A 21 -17.63 -4.04 -11.18
C GLY A 21 -18.56 -2.83 -11.11
N GLU A 22 -19.82 -3.08 -10.73
CA GLU A 22 -20.91 -2.09 -10.85
C GLU A 22 -21.04 -1.18 -9.62
N ILE A 23 -20.44 -1.55 -8.48
CA ILE A 23 -20.62 -0.84 -7.21
C ILE A 23 -19.38 0.01 -6.90
N CYS A 24 -19.55 1.33 -7.00
CA CYS A 24 -18.53 2.32 -6.66
C CYS A 24 -18.71 2.84 -5.24
N THR A 25 -18.49 2.02 -4.23
CA THR A 25 -18.56 2.42 -2.81
C THR A 25 -17.21 2.19 -2.14
N PRO A 26 -16.56 3.21 -1.52
CA PRO A 26 -17.08 4.54 -1.19
C PRO A 26 -16.80 5.62 -2.26
N CYS A 27 -16.53 5.27 -3.52
CA CYS A 27 -16.14 6.26 -4.54
C CYS A 27 -17.31 7.10 -5.13
N THR A 28 -18.55 6.90 -4.70
CA THR A 28 -19.73 7.70 -5.11
C THR A 28 -19.50 9.22 -5.03
N PRO A 29 -18.93 9.79 -3.95
CA PRO A 29 -18.68 11.23 -3.88
C PRO A 29 -17.64 11.69 -4.90
N LEU A 30 -16.63 10.85 -5.17
CA LEU A 30 -15.62 11.12 -6.19
C LEU A 30 -16.27 11.16 -7.58
N LEU A 31 -17.08 10.16 -7.92
CA LEU A 31 -17.81 10.10 -9.18
C LEU A 31 -18.66 11.36 -9.42
N LYS A 32 -19.38 11.83 -8.39
CA LYS A 32 -20.19 13.07 -8.46
C LYS A 32 -19.35 14.33 -8.67
N ALA A 33 -18.11 14.35 -8.19
CA ALA A 33 -17.21 15.51 -8.28
C ALA A 33 -16.46 15.59 -9.62
N LEU A 34 -16.34 14.48 -10.35
CA LEU A 34 -15.71 14.43 -11.66
C LEU A 34 -16.62 15.08 -12.70
N LYS A 35 -16.04 15.89 -13.59
CA LYS A 35 -16.77 16.82 -14.46
C LYS A 35 -16.73 16.45 -15.93
N GLN A 36 -15.88 15.50 -16.32
CA GLN A 36 -15.66 15.14 -17.73
C GLN A 36 -15.68 13.63 -17.87
N ASP A 37 -16.62 13.14 -18.68
CA ASP A 37 -16.64 11.77 -19.18
C ASP A 37 -15.86 11.73 -20.49
N PHE A 38 -14.86 10.85 -20.57
CA PHE A 38 -14.04 10.65 -21.75
C PHE A 38 -14.18 9.21 -22.20
N ARG A 39 -14.61 9.01 -23.45
CA ARG A 39 -14.53 7.69 -24.09
C ARG A 39 -13.22 7.60 -24.87
N VAL A 40 -12.18 7.06 -24.25
CA VAL A 40 -10.96 6.68 -24.97
C VAL A 40 -11.30 5.53 -25.93
N ARG A 41 -10.78 5.58 -27.16
CA ARG A 41 -11.04 4.55 -28.18
C ARG A 41 -10.57 3.18 -27.68
N TYR A 42 -11.50 2.22 -27.61
CA TYR A 42 -11.25 0.77 -27.56
C TYR A 42 -10.19 0.33 -26.53
N MET A 43 -10.56 0.32 -25.25
CA MET A 43 -9.91 -0.54 -24.25
C MET A 43 -10.90 -1.64 -23.85
N PRO A 44 -10.67 -2.92 -24.22
CA PRO A 44 -11.67 -3.98 -24.05
C PRO A 44 -12.04 -4.24 -22.58
N ASP A 45 -11.14 -3.91 -21.64
CA ASP A 45 -11.34 -4.13 -20.21
C ASP A 45 -12.02 -2.95 -19.48
N LEU A 46 -12.17 -1.79 -20.13
CA LEU A 46 -12.71 -0.56 -19.53
C LEU A 46 -14.06 -0.19 -20.14
N THR A 47 -15.02 0.18 -19.28
CA THR A 47 -16.35 0.62 -19.71
C THR A 47 -16.42 2.13 -19.84
N ASP A 48 -15.94 2.84 -18.81
CA ASP A 48 -16.07 4.29 -18.69
C ASP A 48 -14.83 4.89 -18.03
N ILE A 49 -14.54 6.15 -18.35
CA ILE A 49 -13.40 6.88 -17.81
C ILE A 49 -13.83 8.29 -17.47
N TYR A 50 -13.59 8.69 -16.22
CA TYR A 50 -13.95 10.00 -15.70
C TYR A 50 -12.69 10.73 -15.22
N SER A 51 -12.51 11.99 -15.61
CA SER A 51 -11.38 12.81 -15.17
C SER A 51 -11.85 14.14 -14.57
N THR A 52 -11.01 14.71 -13.71
CA THR A 52 -11.14 16.11 -13.27
C THR A 52 -10.73 17.06 -14.39
N SER A 53 -11.25 18.30 -14.40
CA SER A 53 -10.80 19.34 -15.34
C SER A 53 -9.32 19.73 -15.21
N SER A 54 -8.69 19.39 -14.08
CA SER A 54 -7.26 19.57 -13.81
C SER A 54 -6.42 18.33 -14.12
N ASP A 55 -7.02 17.24 -14.58
CA ASP A 55 -6.40 15.94 -14.89
C ASP A 55 -5.48 15.36 -13.81
N ASN A 56 -5.68 15.72 -12.54
CA ASN A 56 -4.89 15.20 -11.41
C ASN A 56 -5.56 14.00 -10.73
N VAL A 57 -6.84 13.75 -11.02
CA VAL A 57 -7.54 12.53 -10.62
C VAL A 57 -8.30 11.96 -11.81
N THR A 58 -8.02 10.69 -12.11
CA THR A 58 -8.73 9.88 -13.11
C THR A 58 -9.39 8.69 -12.43
N LEU A 59 -10.61 8.36 -12.83
CA LEU A 59 -11.36 7.19 -12.42
C LEU A 59 -11.61 6.30 -13.64
N LEU A 60 -11.15 5.05 -13.57
CA LEU A 60 -11.29 4.04 -14.62
C LEU A 60 -12.31 2.98 -14.16
N TYR A 61 -13.39 2.81 -14.90
CA TYR A 61 -14.35 1.73 -14.65
C TYR A 61 -14.02 0.50 -15.48
N ARG A 62 -13.89 -0.64 -14.80
CA ARG A 62 -13.74 -1.97 -15.40
C ARG A 62 -15.01 -2.76 -15.20
N ARG A 63 -15.47 -3.45 -16.25
CA ARG A 63 -16.72 -4.23 -16.23
C ARG A 63 -16.68 -5.35 -15.20
N GLU A 64 -15.58 -6.10 -15.17
CA GLU A 64 -15.45 -7.32 -14.38
C GLU A 64 -14.24 -7.23 -13.44
N ASN A 65 -14.35 -7.85 -12.27
CA ASN A 65 -13.23 -8.05 -11.36
C ASN A 65 -12.42 -9.31 -11.73
N LYS A 66 -11.97 -9.40 -12.99
CA LYS A 66 -11.07 -10.45 -13.46
C LYS A 66 -9.61 -10.04 -13.28
N GLY A 67 -8.79 -10.96 -12.79
CA GLY A 67 -7.36 -10.78 -12.53
C GLY A 67 -6.99 -9.85 -11.38
N MET A 68 -7.95 -9.55 -10.50
CA MET A 68 -7.73 -8.86 -9.23
C MET A 68 -7.01 -7.51 -9.41
N ASP A 69 -6.12 -7.16 -8.47
CA ASP A 69 -5.38 -5.91 -8.42
C ASP A 69 -4.38 -5.76 -9.58
N PHE A 70 -3.68 -6.83 -9.97
CA PHE A 70 -2.75 -6.77 -11.11
C PHE A 70 -3.45 -6.41 -12.44
N ALA A 71 -4.65 -6.94 -12.69
CA ALA A 71 -5.40 -6.56 -13.88
C ALA A 71 -5.95 -5.14 -13.80
N ALA A 72 -6.27 -4.65 -12.60
CA ALA A 72 -6.62 -3.24 -12.40
C ALA A 72 -5.41 -2.33 -12.66
N HIS A 73 -4.21 -2.70 -12.19
CA HIS A 73 -2.97 -2.02 -12.49
C HIS A 73 -2.66 -2.02 -13.99
N ASN A 74 -2.89 -3.14 -14.67
CA ASN A 74 -2.73 -3.23 -16.12
C ASN A 74 -3.64 -2.27 -16.87
N ALA A 75 -4.92 -2.18 -16.49
CA ALA A 75 -5.86 -1.23 -17.10
C ALA A 75 -5.39 0.22 -16.93
N THR A 76 -4.85 0.57 -15.76
CA THR A 76 -4.21 1.87 -15.55
C THR A 76 -3.02 2.08 -16.49
N ILE A 77 -2.11 1.10 -16.59
CA ILE A 77 -0.90 1.21 -17.43
C ILE A 77 -1.30 1.41 -18.89
N GLU A 78 -2.18 0.57 -19.43
CA GLU A 78 -2.69 0.67 -20.81
C GLU A 78 -3.32 2.04 -21.08
N TRP A 79 -4.18 2.51 -20.18
CA TRP A 79 -4.78 3.84 -20.30
C TRP A 79 -3.72 4.94 -20.33
N THR A 80 -2.72 4.89 -19.43
CA THR A 80 -1.65 5.91 -19.41
C THR A 80 -0.81 5.89 -20.68
N MET A 81 -0.62 4.73 -21.32
CA MET A 81 0.10 4.63 -22.58
C MET A 81 -0.68 5.25 -23.73
N GLN A 82 -1.97 4.91 -23.85
CA GLN A 82 -2.83 5.41 -24.93
C GLN A 82 -3.04 6.93 -24.87
N THR A 83 -3.05 7.49 -23.66
CA THR A 83 -3.21 8.93 -23.42
C THR A 83 -1.89 9.71 -23.39
N GLY A 84 -0.75 9.02 -23.49
CA GLY A 84 0.58 9.63 -23.43
C GLY A 84 1.04 10.03 -22.02
N TRP A 85 0.24 9.78 -20.99
CA TRP A 85 0.59 10.02 -19.59
C TRP A 85 1.77 9.18 -19.11
N TYR A 86 1.92 7.95 -19.62
CA TYR A 86 2.93 6.99 -19.18
C TYR A 86 4.34 7.58 -19.13
N ARG A 87 4.73 8.32 -20.19
CA ARG A 87 6.07 8.92 -20.31
C ARG A 87 6.29 10.16 -19.43
N ARG A 88 5.24 10.66 -18.77
CA ARG A 88 5.31 11.82 -17.87
C ARG A 88 5.64 11.42 -16.44
N TYR A 89 5.46 10.15 -16.08
CA TYR A 89 5.69 9.68 -14.72
C TYR A 89 7.14 9.25 -14.53
N ARG A 90 7.77 9.78 -13.49
CA ARG A 90 9.08 9.32 -13.01
C ARG A 90 8.94 8.10 -12.09
N TYR A 91 7.86 8.06 -11.33
CA TYR A 91 7.58 7.04 -10.33
C TYR A 91 6.14 6.55 -10.49
N PHE A 92 5.93 5.28 -10.20
CA PHE A 92 4.63 4.62 -10.20
C PHE A 92 4.44 4.00 -8.83
N ILE A 93 3.35 4.36 -8.14
CA ILE A 93 2.98 3.80 -6.84
C ILE A 93 1.65 3.07 -7.00
N PHE A 94 1.64 1.79 -6.64
CA PHE A 94 0.51 0.90 -6.78
C PHE A 94 -0.03 0.54 -5.40
N LEU A 95 -1.35 0.60 -5.26
CA LEU A 95 -2.08 0.27 -4.05
C LEU A 95 -3.28 -0.60 -4.43
N ASN A 96 -3.54 -1.67 -3.69
CA ASN A 96 -4.82 -2.39 -3.82
C ASN A 96 -5.87 -1.87 -2.82
N SER A 97 -7.14 -2.14 -3.09
CA SER A 97 -8.28 -1.60 -2.31
C SER A 97 -8.40 -2.14 -0.87
N SER A 98 -7.53 -3.07 -0.49
CA SER A 98 -7.57 -3.71 0.84
C SER A 98 -6.61 -3.09 1.85
N VAL A 99 -5.85 -2.05 1.45
CA VAL A 99 -5.00 -1.30 2.38
C VAL A 99 -5.75 -0.13 3.02
N ARG A 100 -5.25 0.33 4.16
CA ARG A 100 -5.61 1.62 4.76
C ARG A 100 -4.36 2.48 4.91
N GLY A 101 -4.55 3.79 4.81
CA GLY A 101 -3.49 4.80 4.83
C GLY A 101 -3.85 5.97 3.90
N PRO A 102 -2.88 6.87 3.62
CA PRO A 102 -1.53 6.89 4.16
C PRO A 102 -1.50 7.28 5.64
N PHE A 103 -0.68 6.59 6.43
CA PHE A 103 -0.40 6.92 7.81
C PHE A 103 1.03 7.42 7.94
N TYR A 104 1.21 8.45 8.76
CA TYR A 104 2.52 9.01 9.08
C TYR A 104 2.42 9.78 10.41
N PRO A 105 3.50 9.86 11.18
CA PRO A 105 3.46 10.53 12.47
C PRO A 105 3.30 12.05 12.33
N SER A 106 2.72 12.69 13.36
CA SER A 106 2.49 14.15 13.40
C SER A 106 3.78 14.98 13.44
N TYR A 107 4.92 14.37 13.78
CA TYR A 107 6.23 15.03 13.79
C TYR A 107 6.91 15.06 12.41
N MET A 108 6.29 14.54 11.35
CA MET A 108 6.81 14.70 10.00
C MET A 108 6.93 16.18 9.64
N PRO A 109 8.00 16.59 8.95
CA PRO A 109 8.24 18.00 8.68
C PRO A 109 7.13 18.59 7.80
N PRO A 110 6.80 19.89 7.95
CA PRO A 110 5.82 20.55 7.12
C PRO A 110 6.13 20.38 5.62
N GLY A 111 5.14 19.94 4.85
CA GLY A 111 5.28 19.73 3.41
C GLY A 111 5.89 18.38 3.01
N TRP A 112 6.24 17.50 3.97
CA TRP A 112 6.52 16.11 3.67
C TRP A 112 5.31 15.44 3.02
N GLN A 113 5.57 14.58 2.05
CA GLN A 113 4.54 13.88 1.29
C GLN A 113 4.68 12.38 1.51
N TRP A 114 3.57 11.66 1.70
CA TRP A 114 3.61 10.22 1.95
C TRP A 114 4.27 9.42 0.81
N THR A 115 4.24 9.96 -0.41
CA THR A 115 4.91 9.40 -1.59
C THR A 115 6.44 9.34 -1.41
N GLN A 116 7.01 10.30 -0.68
CA GLN A 116 8.45 10.39 -0.39
C GLN A 116 8.96 9.17 0.38
N ALA A 117 8.12 8.53 1.20
CA ALA A 117 8.48 7.27 1.86
C ALA A 117 8.96 6.21 0.85
N TYR A 118 8.38 6.19 -0.35
CA TYR A 118 8.78 5.29 -1.43
C TYR A 118 9.82 5.90 -2.36
N THR A 119 9.58 7.12 -2.86
CA THR A 119 10.41 7.70 -3.92
C THR A 119 11.84 7.98 -3.46
N ASP A 120 12.03 8.32 -2.20
CA ASP A 120 13.36 8.59 -1.64
C ASP A 120 14.17 7.29 -1.44
N ARG A 121 13.50 6.13 -1.45
CA ARG A 121 14.14 4.81 -1.42
C ARG A 121 14.48 4.29 -2.82
N LEU A 122 13.85 4.82 -3.88
CA LEU A 122 14.14 4.52 -5.28
C LEU A 122 15.36 5.31 -5.78
N VAL A 123 16.53 4.97 -5.24
CA VAL A 123 17.82 5.63 -5.53
C VAL A 123 18.85 4.62 -6.04
N GLY A 124 19.70 5.05 -6.97
CA GLY A 124 20.75 4.20 -7.54
C GLY A 124 20.18 2.97 -8.25
N ASP A 125 20.59 1.79 -7.77
CA ASP A 125 20.18 0.48 -8.29
C ASP A 125 18.92 -0.09 -7.61
N ILE A 126 18.31 0.60 -6.64
CA ILE A 126 17.03 0.20 -6.05
C ILE A 126 15.89 0.61 -6.98
N LYS A 127 15.16 -0.37 -7.52
CA LYS A 127 14.11 -0.14 -8.53
C LYS A 127 12.70 -0.55 -8.12
N LEU A 128 12.56 -1.20 -6.96
CA LEU A 128 11.27 -1.61 -6.40
C LEU A 128 11.30 -1.43 -4.89
N VAL A 129 10.31 -0.73 -4.35
CA VAL A 129 10.16 -0.47 -2.91
C VAL A 129 8.78 -0.92 -2.46
N GLY A 130 8.71 -1.90 -1.56
CA GLY A 130 7.46 -2.37 -0.97
C GLY A 130 7.18 -1.75 0.40
N SER A 131 5.91 -1.64 0.77
CA SER A 131 5.57 -1.55 2.19
C SER A 131 5.99 -2.80 2.97
N SER A 132 6.00 -3.95 2.31
CA SER A 132 6.31 -5.24 2.91
C SER A 132 7.08 -6.15 1.96
N LEU A 133 7.90 -7.02 2.54
CA LEU A 133 8.78 -7.96 1.88
C LEU A 133 8.83 -9.27 2.67
N VAL A 134 8.58 -10.37 1.98
CA VAL A 134 8.70 -11.75 2.48
C VAL A 134 9.95 -12.40 1.87
N CYS A 135 10.68 -13.24 2.61
CA CYS A 135 11.61 -14.17 1.96
C CYS A 135 10.92 -15.52 1.80
N LEU A 136 10.82 -16.03 0.59
CA LEU A 136 10.21 -17.34 0.36
C LEU A 136 11.21 -18.48 0.61
N PRO A 137 10.75 -19.63 1.11
CA PRO A 137 11.56 -20.84 1.21
C PRO A 137 11.65 -21.57 -0.15
N GLU A 138 12.55 -22.55 -0.26
CA GLU A 138 12.74 -23.34 -1.49
C GLU A 138 11.47 -24.09 -1.94
N VAL A 139 10.60 -24.46 -1.00
CA VAL A 139 9.37 -25.21 -1.26
C VAL A 139 8.25 -24.36 -1.89
N ASP A 140 8.38 -23.03 -1.88
CA ASP A 140 7.38 -22.14 -2.47
C ASP A 140 7.52 -22.09 -4.00
N ALA A 141 6.39 -22.09 -4.72
CA ALA A 141 6.36 -22.02 -6.17
C ALA A 141 6.99 -20.73 -6.75
N GLY A 142 7.08 -19.65 -5.94
CA GLY A 142 7.78 -18.41 -6.26
C GLY A 142 9.30 -18.50 -6.27
N GLY A 143 9.85 -19.63 -5.81
CA GLY A 143 11.28 -19.85 -5.59
C GLY A 143 11.83 -19.06 -4.40
N PRO A 144 12.98 -19.48 -3.85
CA PRO A 144 13.52 -18.89 -2.65
C PRO A 144 13.92 -17.42 -2.85
N GLY A 145 13.95 -16.69 -1.73
CA GLY A 145 14.45 -15.33 -1.69
C GLY A 145 13.37 -14.25 -1.62
N PRO A 146 13.77 -12.98 -1.69
CA PRO A 146 12.96 -11.87 -1.24
C PRO A 146 11.92 -11.44 -2.29
N LYS A 147 10.68 -11.29 -1.85
CA LYS A 147 9.53 -10.85 -2.64
C LYS A 147 8.83 -9.69 -1.94
N VAL A 148 8.72 -8.56 -2.62
CA VAL A 148 7.82 -7.46 -2.25
C VAL A 148 6.37 -7.91 -2.43
N GLU A 149 5.56 -7.73 -1.38
CA GLU A 149 4.14 -8.02 -1.44
C GLU A 149 3.36 -6.89 -2.15
N SER A 150 2.42 -7.23 -3.03
CA SER A 150 1.90 -6.28 -4.04
C SER A 150 0.82 -5.33 -3.54
N TRP A 151 0.54 -5.30 -2.24
CA TRP A 151 -0.58 -4.50 -1.72
C TRP A 151 -0.28 -3.01 -1.63
N ALA A 152 0.99 -2.63 -1.46
CA ALA A 152 1.48 -1.27 -1.61
C ALA A 152 2.97 -1.29 -1.99
N PHE A 153 3.30 -0.79 -3.17
CA PHE A 153 4.67 -0.75 -3.66
C PHE A 153 4.88 0.39 -4.66
N ALA A 154 6.14 0.71 -4.92
CA ALA A 154 6.54 1.72 -5.88
C ALA A 154 7.71 1.25 -6.73
N VAL A 155 7.75 1.74 -7.97
CA VAL A 155 8.84 1.54 -8.93
C VAL A 155 9.17 2.86 -9.63
N ASP A 156 10.40 2.98 -10.13
CA ASP A 156 10.75 4.05 -11.06
C ASP A 156 10.37 3.68 -12.51
N ALA A 157 10.49 4.64 -13.44
CA ALA A 157 10.18 4.42 -14.85
C ALA A 157 10.98 3.25 -15.48
N THR A 158 12.22 3.03 -15.04
CA THR A 158 13.06 1.93 -15.55
C THR A 158 12.52 0.57 -15.12
N ALA A 159 12.21 0.39 -13.83
CA ALA A 159 11.56 -0.84 -13.39
C ALA A 159 10.16 -1.00 -13.97
N MET A 160 9.41 0.08 -14.17
CA MET A 160 8.09 0.01 -14.79
C MET A 160 8.16 -0.61 -16.20
N ASP A 161 9.11 -0.15 -17.03
CA ASP A 161 9.33 -0.74 -18.35
C ASP A 161 9.75 -2.21 -18.29
N LEU A 162 10.64 -2.56 -17.34
CA LEU A 162 11.07 -3.93 -17.10
C LEU A 162 9.90 -4.84 -16.71
N LEU A 163 9.12 -4.46 -15.71
CA LEU A 163 8.01 -5.24 -15.18
C LEU A 163 6.89 -5.45 -16.21
N ARG A 164 6.61 -4.42 -17.01
CA ARG A 164 5.68 -4.55 -18.15
C ARG A 164 6.24 -5.52 -19.19
N GLY A 165 7.50 -5.38 -19.57
CA GLY A 165 8.16 -6.27 -20.54
C GLY A 165 8.25 -7.73 -20.08
N SER A 166 8.33 -7.97 -18.76
CA SER A 166 8.30 -9.32 -18.18
C SER A 166 6.88 -9.88 -17.98
N GLY A 167 5.85 -9.14 -18.37
CA GLY A 167 4.45 -9.57 -18.28
C GLY A 167 3.91 -9.66 -16.85
N VAL A 168 4.52 -8.99 -15.87
CA VAL A 168 4.06 -9.03 -14.46
C VAL A 168 2.61 -8.58 -14.34
N PHE A 169 2.22 -7.55 -15.09
CA PHE A 169 0.87 -7.01 -15.07
C PHE A 169 -0.13 -7.72 -15.99
N HIS A 170 0.26 -8.79 -16.70
CA HIS A 170 -0.69 -9.52 -17.53
C HIS A 170 -1.88 -10.04 -16.70
N THR A 171 -3.08 -9.86 -17.23
CA THR A 171 -4.31 -10.37 -16.61
C THR A 171 -4.25 -11.89 -16.51
N ARG A 172 -4.43 -12.42 -15.30
CA ARG A 172 -4.43 -13.85 -14.99
C ARG A 172 -5.64 -14.18 -14.13
N GLU A 173 -6.35 -15.25 -14.46
CA GLU A 173 -7.58 -15.58 -13.72
C GLU A 173 -7.31 -16.50 -12.52
N CYS A 174 -6.26 -17.33 -12.57
CA CYS A 174 -5.90 -18.17 -11.45
C CYS A 174 -5.05 -17.41 -10.43
N LYS A 175 -5.45 -17.44 -9.15
CA LYS A 175 -4.70 -16.80 -8.05
C LYS A 175 -3.44 -17.58 -7.66
N LEU A 176 -3.58 -18.88 -7.41
CA LEU A 176 -2.56 -19.71 -6.73
C LEU A 176 -1.83 -20.70 -7.65
N CYS A 177 -2.11 -20.68 -8.96
CA CYS A 177 -1.40 -21.51 -9.92
C CYS A 177 0.06 -21.01 -10.09
N ASN A 178 0.94 -21.88 -10.58
CA ASN A 178 2.36 -21.55 -10.83
C ASN A 178 2.52 -20.42 -11.86
N ASP A 179 1.60 -20.30 -12.81
CA ASP A 179 1.52 -19.22 -13.79
C ASP A 179 0.53 -18.10 -13.39
N GLY A 180 0.00 -18.18 -12.16
CA GLY A 180 -1.08 -17.35 -11.64
C GLY A 180 -0.65 -15.99 -11.10
N VAL A 181 -1.61 -15.27 -10.52
CA VAL A 181 -1.45 -13.88 -10.04
C VAL A 181 -0.35 -13.76 -8.97
N VAL A 182 -0.27 -14.71 -8.03
CA VAL A 182 0.73 -14.64 -6.96
C VAL A 182 2.13 -14.89 -7.51
N VAL A 183 2.36 -16.00 -8.22
CA VAL A 183 3.71 -16.39 -8.65
C VAL A 183 4.23 -15.49 -9.78
N MET A 184 3.43 -15.24 -10.81
CA MET A 184 3.87 -14.48 -11.99
C MET A 184 3.60 -12.97 -11.88
N GLY A 185 2.67 -12.56 -11.02
CA GLY A 185 2.43 -11.15 -10.69
C GLY A 185 3.27 -10.72 -9.49
N GLU A 186 2.79 -11.02 -8.28
CA GLU A 186 3.38 -10.53 -7.02
C GLU A 186 4.87 -10.91 -6.88
N TYR A 187 5.18 -12.21 -6.91
CA TYR A 187 6.56 -12.68 -6.78
C TYR A 187 7.38 -12.36 -8.04
N GLY A 188 6.72 -12.35 -9.20
CA GLY A 188 7.29 -11.98 -10.49
C GLY A 188 7.92 -10.59 -10.49
N MET A 189 7.36 -9.64 -9.73
CA MET A 189 7.93 -8.29 -9.59
C MET A 189 9.37 -8.30 -9.09
N SER A 190 9.58 -8.94 -7.94
CA SER A 190 10.91 -8.96 -7.31
C SER A 190 11.88 -9.82 -8.09
N SER A 191 11.40 -10.97 -8.59
CA SER A 191 12.20 -11.85 -9.46
C SER A 191 12.69 -11.13 -10.72
N ALA A 192 11.83 -10.36 -11.39
CA ALA A 192 12.20 -9.62 -12.60
C ALA A 192 13.25 -8.52 -12.31
N VAL A 193 13.05 -7.75 -11.24
CA VAL A 193 13.97 -6.67 -10.84
C VAL A 193 15.35 -7.23 -10.45
N LEU A 194 15.39 -8.25 -9.58
CA LEU A 194 16.63 -8.88 -9.13
C LEU A 194 17.37 -9.57 -10.30
N LYS A 195 16.65 -10.26 -11.18
CA LYS A 195 17.24 -10.91 -12.37
C LYS A 195 17.86 -9.90 -13.34
N ALA A 196 17.35 -8.67 -13.39
CA ALA A 196 17.92 -7.58 -14.18
C ALA A 196 19.17 -6.94 -13.53
N GLY A 197 19.61 -7.44 -12.37
CA GLY A 197 20.79 -6.94 -11.65
C GLY A 197 20.51 -5.75 -10.71
N TYR A 198 19.27 -5.27 -10.67
CA TYR A 198 18.84 -4.23 -9.75
C TYR A 198 18.53 -4.79 -8.36
N ASN A 199 18.49 -3.90 -7.37
CA ASN A 199 18.11 -4.23 -6.00
C ASN A 199 16.66 -3.79 -5.71
N ILE A 200 16.12 -4.29 -4.61
CA ILE A 200 14.80 -3.94 -4.06
C ILE A 200 14.95 -3.33 -2.66
N ALA A 201 13.91 -2.73 -2.13
CA ALA A 201 13.89 -2.28 -0.74
C ALA A 201 12.48 -2.42 -0.15
N THR A 202 12.40 -2.22 1.17
CA THR A 202 11.15 -2.24 1.93
C THR A 202 11.12 -1.11 2.94
N LEU A 203 9.92 -0.71 3.35
CA LEU A 203 9.67 0.23 4.44
C LEU A 203 9.69 -0.43 5.83
N MET A 204 9.76 -1.76 5.89
CA MET A 204 9.84 -2.52 7.14
C MET A 204 11.08 -2.12 7.95
N SER A 205 10.87 -1.69 9.19
CA SER A 205 11.92 -1.26 10.13
C SER A 205 12.78 -2.40 10.64
N MET A 206 12.32 -3.65 10.56
CA MET A 206 13.15 -4.81 10.95
C MET A 206 14.40 -4.97 10.07
N TYR A 207 14.45 -4.33 8.88
CA TYR A 207 15.58 -4.39 7.98
C TYR A 207 16.29 -3.05 7.91
N SER A 208 17.62 -3.09 8.00
CA SER A 208 18.44 -1.89 7.85
C SER A 208 18.32 -1.32 6.43
N PRO A 209 18.33 0.02 6.28
CA PRO A 209 18.50 0.61 4.96
C PRO A 209 19.79 0.13 4.30
N GLY A 210 19.71 -0.28 3.03
CA GLY A 210 20.89 -0.65 2.23
C GLY A 210 21.20 -2.14 2.17
N VAL A 211 20.35 -3.02 2.74
CA VAL A 211 20.46 -4.47 2.51
C VAL A 211 20.48 -4.78 1.01
N ASP A 212 21.46 -5.56 0.58
CA ASP A 212 21.55 -6.04 -0.80
C ASP A 212 20.79 -7.37 -0.95
N TRP A 213 19.55 -7.30 -1.41
CA TRP A 213 18.69 -8.47 -1.54
C TRP A 213 19.10 -9.44 -2.65
N ARG A 214 20.13 -9.09 -3.44
CA ARG A 214 20.77 -10.01 -4.39
C ARG A 214 21.66 -11.02 -3.68
N GLU A 215 22.11 -10.73 -2.46
CA GLU A 215 22.93 -11.63 -1.66
C GLU A 215 22.06 -12.72 -1.01
N GLN A 216 22.33 -13.98 -1.35
CA GLN A 216 21.58 -15.12 -0.85
C GLN A 216 21.70 -15.32 0.67
N SER A 217 22.74 -14.78 1.29
CA SER A 217 22.90 -14.73 2.76
C SER A 217 21.72 -14.06 3.47
N HIS A 218 20.97 -13.19 2.77
CA HIS A 218 19.81 -12.49 3.31
C HIS A 218 18.47 -13.21 3.04
N TRP A 219 18.45 -14.33 2.31
CA TRP A 219 17.22 -14.98 1.85
C TRP A 219 16.51 -15.81 2.94
N GLY A 220 17.08 -15.91 4.13
CA GLY A 220 16.42 -16.43 5.34
C GLY A 220 15.66 -15.37 6.15
N CYS A 221 15.41 -14.18 5.58
CA CYS A 221 14.73 -13.09 6.28
C CYS A 221 13.33 -13.51 6.77
N ASN A 222 12.78 -12.79 7.77
CA ASN A 222 11.49 -13.07 8.42
C ASN A 222 11.20 -14.54 8.79
N ASN A 223 12.23 -15.37 8.97
CA ASN A 223 12.08 -16.82 9.17
C ASN A 223 11.22 -17.48 8.08
N ASN A 224 11.27 -16.93 6.86
CA ASN A 224 10.41 -17.30 5.74
C ASN A 224 8.90 -17.22 6.01
N ALA A 225 8.49 -16.44 7.00
CA ALA A 225 7.09 -16.18 7.31
C ALA A 225 6.64 -14.88 6.65
N HIS A 226 5.46 -14.92 6.00
CA HIS A 226 4.84 -13.72 5.46
C HIS A 226 4.55 -12.72 6.59
N PRO A 227 5.18 -11.52 6.61
CA PRO A 227 5.03 -10.56 7.70
C PRO A 227 3.68 -9.84 7.68
N SER A 228 2.92 -9.95 6.58
CA SER A 228 1.60 -9.35 6.40
C SER A 228 0.46 -10.16 7.02
N ARG A 229 0.71 -10.95 8.07
CA ARG A 229 -0.35 -11.51 8.91
C ARG A 229 -0.20 -11.01 10.34
N HIS A 230 -1.32 -10.95 11.06
CA HIS A 230 -1.31 -10.57 12.47
C HIS A 230 -0.39 -11.51 13.28
N GLY A 231 0.58 -10.95 14.01
CA GLY A 231 1.53 -11.71 14.84
C GLY A 231 2.71 -12.36 14.11
N THR A 232 2.77 -12.28 12.78
CA THR A 232 3.82 -12.92 11.96
C THR A 232 4.97 -12.00 11.59
N TYR A 233 4.94 -10.76 12.06
CA TYR A 233 6.02 -9.79 11.88
C TYR A 233 6.97 -9.87 13.08
N ASP A 234 7.76 -10.95 13.14
CA ASP A 234 8.71 -11.23 14.24
C ASP A 234 8.08 -11.16 15.65
N GLY A 235 6.92 -11.81 15.81
CA GLY A 235 6.17 -11.83 17.07
C GLY A 235 5.32 -10.59 17.34
N ILE A 236 5.36 -9.58 16.47
CA ILE A 236 4.49 -8.40 16.51
C ILE A 236 3.64 -8.28 15.22
N SER A 237 3.00 -7.13 15.05
CA SER A 237 2.32 -6.76 13.81
C SER A 237 2.83 -5.40 13.33
N MET A 238 2.81 -5.18 12.01
CA MET A 238 3.27 -3.92 11.41
C MET A 238 2.50 -2.74 12.00
N HIS A 239 3.23 -1.73 12.47
CA HIS A 239 2.61 -0.52 13.01
C HIS A 239 2.22 0.43 11.86
N PRO A 240 1.06 1.12 11.89
CA PRO A 240 0.63 1.98 10.78
C PRO A 240 1.65 3.05 10.35
N PHE A 241 2.42 3.61 11.28
CA PHE A 241 3.46 4.61 10.98
C PHE A 241 4.76 4.05 10.38
N GLU A 242 4.89 2.74 10.26
CA GLU A 242 6.09 2.10 9.74
C GLU A 242 6.08 2.02 8.21
N THR A 243 4.99 1.49 7.65
CA THR A 243 4.94 1.09 6.24
C THR A 243 4.02 1.96 5.38
N VAL A 244 3.54 3.09 5.93
CA VAL A 244 2.60 4.08 5.33
C VAL A 244 1.20 3.53 5.04
N PHE A 245 1.11 2.37 4.39
CA PHE A 245 -0.11 1.63 4.17
C PHE A 245 -0.03 0.30 4.90
N ILE A 246 -1.18 -0.18 5.37
CA ILE A 246 -1.30 -1.47 6.06
C ILE A 246 -2.43 -2.27 5.43
N LYS A 247 -2.20 -3.56 5.23
CA LYS A 247 -3.17 -4.53 4.70
C LYS A 247 -4.27 -4.85 5.72
N ALA A 248 -5.36 -4.08 5.66
CA ALA A 248 -6.44 -4.13 6.64
C ALA A 248 -7.26 -5.42 6.60
N SER A 249 -7.44 -6.02 5.41
CA SER A 249 -8.24 -7.25 5.24
C SER A 249 -7.70 -8.47 5.98
N TRP A 250 -6.45 -8.42 6.46
CA TRP A 250 -5.79 -9.50 7.21
C TRP A 250 -5.56 -9.14 8.68
N HIS A 251 -6.23 -8.10 9.18
CA HIS A 251 -6.11 -7.61 10.56
C HIS A 251 -4.66 -7.25 10.98
N VAL A 252 -3.81 -6.91 10.01
CA VAL A 252 -2.45 -6.43 10.27
C VAL A 252 -2.52 -5.09 11.01
N GLY A 253 -1.71 -4.94 12.05
CA GLY A 253 -1.60 -3.71 12.83
C GLY A 253 -2.75 -3.46 13.80
N GLU A 254 -3.73 -4.36 13.93
CA GLU A 254 -4.77 -4.21 14.96
C GLU A 254 -4.19 -4.39 16.39
N PRO A 255 -4.75 -3.72 17.42
CA PRO A 255 -5.89 -2.80 17.37
C PRO A 255 -5.56 -1.38 16.86
N HIS A 256 -4.29 -1.07 16.63
CA HIS A 256 -3.84 0.27 16.27
C HIS A 256 -4.44 0.74 14.95
N LEU A 257 -4.48 -0.13 13.95
CA LEU A 257 -4.97 0.19 12.61
C LEU A 257 -6.38 0.79 12.65
N GLY A 258 -7.33 0.18 13.38
CA GLY A 258 -8.69 0.70 13.50
C GLY A 258 -8.73 2.09 14.12
N HIS A 259 -7.93 2.35 15.15
CA HIS A 259 -7.85 3.65 15.81
C HIS A 259 -7.25 4.73 14.91
N TYR A 260 -6.10 4.47 14.29
CA TYR A 260 -5.46 5.41 13.37
C TYR A 260 -6.32 5.69 12.14
N THR A 261 -7.00 4.68 11.59
CA THR A 261 -7.95 4.85 10.47
C THR A 261 -9.03 5.87 10.82
N ARG A 262 -9.67 5.71 11.98
CA ARG A 262 -10.72 6.61 12.45
C ARG A 262 -10.17 8.02 12.63
N TRP A 263 -9.08 8.19 13.37
CA TRP A 263 -8.51 9.52 13.63
C TRP A 263 -8.12 10.25 12.34
N PHE A 264 -7.44 9.58 11.40
CA PHE A 264 -7.06 10.19 10.13
C PHE A 264 -8.28 10.53 9.26
N THR A 265 -9.32 9.69 9.29
CA THR A 265 -10.57 9.95 8.56
C THR A 265 -11.32 11.14 9.16
N ASP A 266 -11.46 11.19 10.48
CA ASP A 266 -12.10 12.28 11.21
C ASP A 266 -11.38 13.61 10.93
N GLN A 267 -10.05 13.63 11.06
CA GLN A 267 -9.22 14.80 10.75
C GLN A 267 -9.36 15.24 9.28
N ALA A 268 -9.37 14.28 8.35
CA ALA A 268 -9.60 14.54 6.93
C ALA A 268 -10.99 15.17 6.65
N HIS A 269 -11.99 14.82 7.45
CA HIS A 269 -13.33 15.40 7.37
C HIS A 269 -13.54 16.64 8.25
N ASN A 270 -12.47 17.18 8.84
CA ASN A 270 -12.52 18.29 9.81
C ASN A 270 -13.47 18.01 10.99
N VAL A 271 -13.59 16.75 11.40
CA VAL A 271 -14.27 16.35 12.63
C VAL A 271 -13.35 16.63 13.81
N ASP A 272 -13.91 17.20 14.87
CA ASP A 272 -13.17 17.44 16.11
C ASP A 272 -12.74 16.12 16.76
N THR A 273 -11.43 15.94 16.92
CA THR A 273 -10.84 14.74 17.52
C THR A 273 -10.35 14.98 18.96
N THR A 274 -10.64 16.16 19.52
CA THR A 274 -10.23 16.56 20.87
C THR A 274 -11.35 16.44 21.90
N THR A 275 -12.61 16.36 21.46
CA THR A 275 -13.75 16.16 22.35
C THR A 275 -13.82 14.73 22.89
N GLY A 276 -14.20 14.60 24.17
CA GLY A 276 -14.42 13.30 24.80
C GLY A 276 -15.16 13.43 26.14
N THR A 277 -15.57 12.31 26.71
CA THR A 277 -16.11 12.24 28.07
C THR A 277 -15.03 11.77 29.03
N PHE A 278 -15.05 12.30 30.26
CA PHE A 278 -14.12 11.86 31.29
C PHE A 278 -14.35 10.36 31.61
N LYS A 279 -13.35 9.54 31.31
CA LYS A 279 -13.36 8.11 31.61
C LYS A 279 -12.73 7.89 32.99
N GLU A 280 -13.52 8.14 34.04
CA GLU A 280 -13.03 8.15 35.42
C GLU A 280 -12.30 6.86 35.82
N SER A 281 -12.85 5.69 35.49
CA SER A 281 -12.24 4.39 35.80
C SER A 281 -10.86 4.23 35.16
N LEU A 282 -10.73 4.57 33.87
CA LEU A 282 -9.46 4.51 33.14
C LEU A 282 -8.44 5.52 33.71
N TYR A 283 -8.88 6.73 34.03
CA TYR A 283 -8.04 7.74 34.66
C TYR A 283 -7.50 7.27 36.02
N ARG A 284 -8.39 6.77 36.89
CA ARG A 284 -8.03 6.26 38.22
C ARG A 284 -7.05 5.08 38.13
N TYR A 285 -7.25 4.18 37.18
CA TYR A 285 -6.29 3.12 36.90
C TYR A 285 -4.93 3.69 36.47
N ALA A 286 -4.90 4.60 35.48
CA ALA A 286 -3.66 5.12 34.91
C ALA A 286 -2.76 5.85 35.92
N ILE A 287 -3.33 6.43 36.98
CA ILE A 287 -2.58 7.08 38.06
C ILE A 287 -2.32 6.18 39.28
N SER A 288 -2.79 4.93 39.26
CA SER A 288 -2.65 4.00 40.38
C SER A 288 -1.25 3.37 40.44
N ALA A 289 -0.87 2.87 41.63
CA ALA A 289 0.33 2.05 41.77
C ALA A 289 0.25 0.74 40.96
N GLU A 290 -0.97 0.24 40.67
CA GLU A 290 -1.18 -0.95 39.86
C GLU A 290 -0.70 -0.75 38.42
N ALA A 291 -0.97 0.42 37.81
CA ALA A 291 -0.51 0.73 36.46
C ALA A 291 1.03 0.84 36.34
N GLN A 292 1.74 1.02 37.46
CA GLN A 292 3.20 1.05 37.50
C GLN A 292 3.81 -0.35 37.66
N ASN A 293 3.00 -1.39 37.86
CA ASN A 293 3.49 -2.75 38.03
C ASN A 293 3.87 -3.37 36.68
N PRO A 294 5.16 -3.63 36.40
CA PRO A 294 5.62 -4.12 35.10
C PRO A 294 5.13 -5.52 34.75
N ASN A 295 4.62 -6.29 35.72
CA ASN A 295 4.27 -7.70 35.57
C ASN A 295 2.89 -7.96 34.93
N ARG A 296 2.18 -6.93 34.44
CA ARG A 296 0.80 -7.06 33.87
C ARG A 296 0.64 -6.57 32.43
N ALA A 297 1.72 -6.39 31.67
CA ALA A 297 1.68 -5.81 30.32
C ALA A 297 0.69 -6.47 29.33
N SER A 298 0.41 -7.76 29.46
CA SER A 298 -0.56 -8.48 28.60
C SER A 298 -2.04 -8.18 28.90
N ASP A 299 -2.34 -7.65 30.10
CA ASP A 299 -3.72 -7.41 30.57
C ASP A 299 -4.13 -5.92 30.47
N CYS A 300 -3.19 -5.01 30.23
CA CYS A 300 -3.42 -3.56 30.24
C CYS A 300 -4.44 -3.06 29.18
N PHE A 301 -4.71 -3.83 28.13
CA PHE A 301 -5.71 -3.49 27.12
C PHE A 301 -7.15 -3.93 27.48
N LYS A 302 -7.34 -4.62 28.61
CA LYS A 302 -8.64 -5.16 29.07
C LYS A 302 -9.17 -4.45 30.31
N ILE A 303 -8.99 -3.13 30.42
CA ILE A 303 -9.60 -2.36 31.51
C ILE A 303 -11.06 -2.13 31.14
N THR A 304 -11.93 -3.04 31.58
CA THR A 304 -13.38 -2.81 31.53
C THR A 304 -13.76 -1.74 32.54
N ALA A 305 -14.59 -0.79 32.12
CA ALA A 305 -15.22 0.14 33.05
C ALA A 305 -16.08 -0.69 34.02
N ALA A 306 -15.68 -0.71 35.28
CA ALA A 306 -16.56 -1.11 36.39
C ALA A 306 -17.52 0.04 36.72
#